data_AF-A0A267MNT0-F1
#
_entry.id   AF-A0A267MNT0-F1
#
_cell.length_a   1.000
_cell.length_b   1.000
_cell.length_c   1.000
_cell.angle_alpha   90.00
_cell.angle_beta   90.00
_cell.angle_gamma   90.00
#
_symmetry.space_group_name_H-M   'P 1'
#
loop_
_entity.id
_entity.type
_entity.pdbx_description
1 polymer ?
#
loop_
_entity_poly.entity_id
_entity_poly.type
_entity_poly.pdbx_seq_one_letter_code
_entity_poly.pdbx_strand_id
1 'polypeptide(L)'
;MKKISLLIVPLYLIIFGLKKQVDWSLLQWIVAIIISIDIRNGMITNIFYSFIFPKDKKIIQILHAHTIVISIIFAHSITWGVIWYAIFNFSVWFIDKLPKQHHRFVSIAIIILAIGVNVFIYTPPMLFEWLIPMLFINNLIRKSNNTNLGEAYGH
;
A
#
# COMPACT_ATOMS: atom_id res chain seq x y z
N MET A 1 13.98 -14.33 9.94
CA MET A 1 12.75 -14.53 9.13
C MET A 1 12.17 -13.25 8.48
N LYS A 2 12.29 -12.03 9.04
CA LYS A 2 11.73 -10.78 8.44
C LYS A 2 12.28 -10.39 7.05
N LYS A 3 13.52 -10.78 6.71
CA LYS A 3 14.21 -10.40 5.45
C LYS A 3 13.73 -11.19 4.23
N ILE A 4 13.38 -12.47 4.37
CA ILE A 4 12.98 -13.33 3.24
C ILE A 4 11.63 -12.90 2.67
N SER A 5 10.70 -12.52 3.55
CA SER A 5 9.38 -12.05 3.14
C SER A 5 9.40 -10.71 2.37
N LEU A 6 10.55 -10.05 2.30
CA LEU A 6 10.76 -8.78 1.58
C LEU A 6 10.95 -9.02 0.09
N LEU A 7 11.40 -10.22 -0.25
CA LEU A 7 11.67 -10.61 -1.62
C LEU A 7 10.47 -11.33 -2.25
N ILE A 8 9.42 -11.66 -1.50
CA ILE A 8 8.28 -12.43 -2.02
C ILE A 8 7.62 -11.71 -3.21
N VAL A 9 7.29 -10.42 -3.06
CA VAL A 9 6.64 -9.66 -4.14
C VAL A 9 7.59 -9.38 -5.31
N PRO A 10 8.84 -8.90 -5.09
CA PRO A 10 9.82 -8.78 -6.18
C PRO A 10 10.06 -10.11 -6.92
N LEU A 11 10.21 -11.23 -6.21
CA LEU A 11 10.41 -12.55 -6.80
C LEU A 11 9.18 -13.02 -7.57
N TYR A 12 7.98 -12.78 -7.04
CA TYR A 12 6.72 -13.03 -7.75
C TYR A 12 6.71 -12.30 -9.10
N LEU A 13 7.03 -11.00 -9.11
CA LEU A 13 7.12 -10.21 -10.33
C LEU A 13 8.15 -10.79 -11.31
N ILE A 14 9.37 -11.09 -10.84
CA ILE A 14 10.45 -11.64 -11.68
C ILE A 14 10.05 -12.99 -12.29
N ILE A 15 9.47 -13.90 -11.51
CA ILE A 15 9.05 -15.23 -11.99
C ILE A 15 8.01 -15.10 -13.11
N PHE A 16 7.04 -14.21 -12.95
CA PHE A 16 6.00 -13.98 -13.95
C PHE A 16 6.55 -13.27 -15.21
N GLY A 17 7.54 -12.38 -15.04
CA GLY A 17 8.28 -11.78 -16.15
C GLY A 17 9.06 -12.80 -16.97
N LEU A 18 9.78 -13.72 -16.31
CA LEU A 18 10.51 -14.80 -16.97
C LEU A 18 9.59 -15.75 -17.75
N LYS A 19 8.36 -15.94 -17.28
CA LYS A 19 7.33 -16.72 -17.97
C LYS A 19 6.70 -15.98 -19.16
N LYS A 20 7.12 -14.75 -19.46
CA LYS A 20 6.55 -13.88 -20.51
C LYS A 20 5.03 -13.78 -20.42
N GLN A 21 4.48 -13.80 -19.20
CA GLN A 21 3.04 -13.63 -19.01
C GLN A 21 2.62 -12.17 -19.15
N VAL A 22 3.59 -11.25 -19.20
CA VAL A 22 3.35 -9.82 -19.27
C VAL A 22 4.42 -9.15 -20.13
N ASP A 23 3.98 -8.34 -21.10
CA ASP A 23 4.83 -7.58 -22.02
C ASP A 23 5.11 -6.17 -21.49
N TRP A 24 5.75 -6.09 -20.32
CA TRP A 24 6.14 -4.82 -19.74
C TRP A 24 7.45 -4.28 -20.31
N SER A 25 7.49 -2.97 -20.53
CA SER A 25 8.71 -2.21 -20.83
C SER A 25 9.71 -2.27 -19.67
N LEU A 26 10.98 -1.99 -19.94
CA LEU A 26 12.03 -1.92 -18.91
C LEU A 26 11.68 -0.92 -17.79
N LEU A 27 11.08 0.22 -18.15
CA LEU A 27 10.63 1.23 -17.19
C LEU A 27 9.55 0.68 -16.26
N GLN A 28 8.56 -0.03 -16.81
CA GLN A 28 7.51 -0.71 -16.03
C GLN A 28 8.12 -1.71 -15.05
N TRP A 29 9.08 -2.53 -15.47
CA TRP A 29 9.78 -3.45 -14.57
C TRP A 29 10.49 -2.74 -13.41
N ILE A 30 11.25 -1.68 -13.71
CA ILE A 30 11.96 -0.90 -12.70
C ILE A 30 10.98 -0.32 -11.68
N VAL A 31 9.88 0.28 -12.15
CA VAL A 31 8.85 0.87 -11.29
C VAL A 31 8.17 -0.18 -10.43
N ALA A 32 7.79 -1.33 -11.00
CA ALA A 32 7.14 -2.40 -10.25
C ALA A 32 8.01 -2.92 -9.10
N ILE A 33 9.31 -3.12 -9.36
CA ILE A 33 10.28 -3.58 -8.34
C ILE A 33 10.42 -2.51 -7.25
N ILE A 34 10.63 -1.25 -7.61
CA ILE A 34 10.73 -0.11 -6.68
C ILE A 34 9.50 -0.07 -5.76
N ILE A 35 8.30 -0.14 -6.34
CA ILE A 35 7.04 -0.08 -5.57
C ILE A 35 6.88 -1.29 -4.66
N SER A 36 7.22 -2.49 -5.14
CA SER A 36 7.12 -3.72 -4.33
C SER A 36 8.02 -3.69 -3.08
N ILE A 37 9.20 -3.08 -3.19
CA ILE A 37 10.13 -2.90 -2.06
C ILE A 37 9.59 -1.81 -1.13
N ASP A 38 9.11 -0.71 -1.70
CA ASP A 38 8.69 0.46 -0.94
C ASP A 38 7.41 0.23 -0.13
N ILE A 39 6.40 -0.47 -0.67
CA ILE A 39 5.13 -0.71 0.05
C ILE A 39 5.33 -1.44 1.37
N ARG A 40 6.38 -2.27 1.47
CA ARG A 40 6.67 -3.03 2.67
C ARG A 40 7.49 -2.26 3.70
N ASN A 41 8.50 -1.51 3.25
CA ASN A 41 9.43 -0.83 4.15
C ASN A 41 9.14 0.66 4.35
N GLY A 42 8.31 1.26 3.49
CA GLY A 42 8.17 2.71 3.33
C GLY A 42 9.51 3.39 3.09
N MET A 43 10.49 2.70 2.48
CA MET A 43 11.90 3.13 2.48
C MET A 43 12.15 4.27 1.51
N ILE A 44 11.64 4.15 0.29
CA ILE A 44 11.77 5.16 -0.78
C ILE A 44 10.87 6.34 -0.44
N THR A 45 9.66 6.04 0.02
CA THR A 45 8.76 7.01 0.64
C THR A 45 9.53 7.80 1.72
N ASN A 46 10.07 7.15 2.76
CA ASN A 46 10.80 7.84 3.84
C ASN A 46 12.02 8.63 3.39
N ILE A 47 12.84 8.13 2.46
CA ILE A 47 14.01 8.84 1.95
C ILE A 47 13.56 10.10 1.19
N PHE A 48 12.62 9.96 0.25
CA PHE A 48 12.09 11.09 -0.51
C PHE A 48 11.45 12.14 0.40
N TYR A 49 10.71 11.74 1.45
CA TYR A 49 10.15 12.69 2.42
C TYR A 49 11.20 13.33 3.32
N SER A 50 12.20 12.59 3.79
CA SER A 50 13.29 13.19 4.57
C SER A 50 14.03 14.27 3.79
N PHE A 51 14.05 14.14 2.46
CA PHE A 51 14.65 15.11 1.56
C PHE A 51 13.77 16.35 1.32
N ILE A 52 12.45 16.18 1.13
CA ILE A 52 11.56 17.28 0.75
C ILE A 52 10.85 17.92 1.95
N PHE A 53 10.44 17.14 2.96
CA PHE A 53 9.63 17.59 4.09
C PHE A 53 10.16 17.06 5.44
N PRO A 54 11.31 17.58 5.93
CA PRO A 54 12.02 17.02 7.08
C PRO A 54 11.31 17.12 8.44
N LYS A 55 10.16 17.81 8.57
CA LYS A 55 9.51 18.06 9.88
C LYS A 55 8.08 17.56 10.05
N ASP A 56 7.35 17.19 8.98
CA ASP A 56 5.92 16.84 9.09
C ASP A 56 5.62 15.36 8.83
N LYS A 57 5.66 14.57 9.91
CA LYS A 57 5.33 13.12 9.90
C LYS A 57 3.91 12.80 9.39
N LYS A 58 2.98 13.77 9.42
CA LYS A 58 1.59 13.59 8.96
C LYS A 58 1.47 13.56 7.43
N ILE A 59 2.35 14.25 6.71
CA ILE A 59 2.34 14.31 5.23
C ILE A 59 2.82 12.98 4.62
N ILE A 60 3.67 12.25 5.34
CA ILE A 60 4.24 10.95 4.95
C ILE A 60 3.14 9.87 4.73
N GLN A 61 2.00 9.96 5.43
CA GLN A 61 0.91 8.98 5.26
C GLN A 61 0.01 9.26 4.06
N ILE A 62 -0.11 10.53 3.64
CA ILE A 62 -1.07 10.99 2.63
C ILE A 62 -0.59 10.65 1.20
N LEU A 63 0.69 10.45 0.99
CA LEU A 63 1.25 10.03 -0.30
C LEU A 63 1.56 8.54 -0.33
N HIS A 64 0.51 7.72 -0.17
CA HIS A 64 0.49 6.38 -0.78
C HIS A 64 0.02 6.50 -2.23
N ALA A 65 0.70 7.36 -3.00
CA ALA A 65 0.39 7.60 -4.40
C ALA A 65 0.75 6.41 -5.30
N HIS A 66 1.18 5.26 -4.75
CA HIS A 66 1.48 4.04 -5.49
C HIS A 66 0.31 3.61 -6.38
N THR A 67 -0.94 3.76 -5.93
CA THR A 67 -2.12 3.45 -6.74
C THR A 67 -2.23 4.36 -7.97
N ILE A 68 -1.90 5.64 -7.82
CA ILE A 68 -1.89 6.63 -8.91
C ILE A 68 -0.73 6.35 -9.87
N VAL A 69 0.48 6.13 -9.34
CA VAL A 69 1.68 5.80 -10.14
C VAL A 69 1.45 4.54 -10.96
N ILE A 70 0.89 3.50 -10.34
CA ILE A 70 0.58 2.25 -11.04
C ILE A 70 -0.48 2.46 -12.10
N SER A 71 -1.47 3.31 -11.85
CA SER A 71 -2.51 3.59 -12.84
C SER A 71 -2.00 4.34 -14.05
N ILE A 72 -1.06 5.26 -13.86
CA ILE A 72 -0.46 6.02 -14.96
C ILE A 72 0.45 5.12 -15.81
N ILE A 73 1.18 4.20 -15.17
CA ILE A 73 2.26 3.44 -15.83
C ILE A 73 1.79 2.08 -16.36
N PHE A 74 0.80 1.45 -15.71
CA PHE A 74 0.38 0.08 -16.02
C PHE A 74 -1.11 -0.06 -16.34
N ALA A 75 -1.96 0.87 -15.91
CA ALA A 75 -3.38 0.80 -16.21
C ALA A 75 -3.71 1.59 -17.48
N HIS A 76 -4.76 1.15 -18.17
CA HIS A 76 -5.36 1.92 -19.27
C HIS A 76 -6.10 3.17 -18.79
N SER A 77 -6.42 3.27 -17.49
CA SER A 77 -7.20 4.37 -16.93
C SER A 77 -6.68 4.78 -15.56
N ILE A 78 -6.50 6.10 -15.38
CA ILE A 78 -6.15 6.73 -14.11
C ILE A 78 -7.26 6.57 -13.05
N THR A 79 -8.50 6.29 -13.49
CA THR A 79 -9.68 6.17 -12.63
C THR A 79 -9.49 5.15 -11.52
N TRP A 80 -8.87 3.99 -11.82
CA TRP A 80 -8.61 2.96 -10.81
C TRP A 80 -7.75 3.48 -9.66
N GLY A 81 -6.66 4.17 -9.98
CA GLY A 81 -5.72 4.69 -8.99
C GLY A 81 -6.30 5.80 -8.15
N VAL A 82 -7.09 6.69 -8.76
CA VAL A 82 -7.76 7.80 -8.07
C VAL A 82 -8.82 7.26 -7.11
N ILE A 83 -9.64 6.30 -7.55
CA ILE A 83 -10.66 5.67 -6.70
C ILE A 83 -10.00 4.99 -5.50
N TRP A 84 -9.00 4.14 -5.72
CA TRP A 84 -8.34 3.44 -4.63
C TRP A 84 -7.56 4.37 -3.70
N TYR A 85 -6.95 5.42 -4.25
CA TYR A 85 -6.32 6.47 -3.46
C TYR A 85 -7.35 7.17 -2.54
N ALA A 86 -8.52 7.52 -3.08
CA ALA A 86 -9.59 8.15 -2.30
C ALA A 86 -10.13 7.21 -1.23
N ILE A 87 -10.42 5.94 -1.56
CA ILE A 87 -10.92 4.94 -0.61
C ILE A 87 -9.90 4.71 0.51
N PHE A 88 -8.62 4.59 0.18
CA PHE A 88 -7.57 4.38 1.17
C PHE A 88 -7.47 5.57 2.14
N ASN A 89 -7.38 6.80 1.63
CA ASN A 89 -7.31 8.00 2.48
C ASN A 89 -8.57 8.15 3.35
N PHE A 90 -9.75 7.91 2.78
CA PHE A 90 -11.00 7.91 3.52
C PHE A 90 -11.00 6.86 4.63
N SER A 91 -10.50 5.65 4.36
CA SER A 91 -10.40 4.56 5.35
C SER A 91 -9.49 4.93 6.52
N VAL A 92 -8.32 5.52 6.22
CA VAL A 92 -7.37 5.99 7.24
C VAL A 92 -7.99 7.10 8.10
N TRP A 93 -8.68 8.06 7.47
CA TRP A 93 -9.39 9.14 8.14
C TRP A 93 -10.55 8.63 9.00
N PHE A 94 -11.31 7.65 8.51
CA PHE A 94 -12.44 7.06 9.22
C PHE A 94 -11.97 6.34 10.49
N ILE A 95 -10.89 5.55 10.41
CA ILE A 95 -10.30 4.89 11.57
C ILE A 95 -9.81 5.90 12.61
N ASP A 96 -9.26 7.05 12.19
CA ASP A 96 -8.84 8.11 13.11
C ASP A 96 -9.98 8.69 13.95
N LYS A 97 -11.21 8.61 13.47
CA LYS A 97 -12.39 9.11 14.19
C LYS A 97 -12.99 8.09 15.15
N LEU A 98 -12.59 6.83 15.08
CA LEU A 98 -13.14 5.77 15.92
C LEU A 98 -12.43 5.70 17.29
N PRO A 99 -13.13 5.24 18.34
CA PRO A 99 -12.48 4.87 19.60
C PRO A 99 -11.45 3.75 19.37
N LYS A 100 -10.31 3.85 20.04
CA LYS A 100 -9.14 2.96 19.84
C LYS A 100 -9.48 1.47 19.92
N GLN A 101 -10.38 1.07 20.82
CA GLN A 101 -10.81 -0.32 21.00
C GLN A 101 -11.40 -0.97 19.74
N HIS A 102 -11.94 -0.17 18.80
CA HIS A 102 -12.51 -0.66 17.54
C HIS A 102 -11.52 -0.67 16.38
N HIS A 103 -10.35 -0.04 16.53
CA HIS A 103 -9.41 0.16 15.41
C HIS A 103 -9.03 -1.16 14.75
N ARG A 104 -8.71 -2.19 15.54
CA ARG A 104 -8.26 -3.48 15.01
C ARG A 104 -9.36 -4.20 14.23
N PHE A 105 -10.56 -4.31 14.81
CA PHE A 105 -11.68 -5.00 14.18
C PHE A 105 -12.15 -4.28 12.92
N VAL A 106 -12.27 -2.95 12.98
CA VAL A 106 -12.69 -2.15 11.83
C VAL A 106 -11.63 -2.13 10.74
N SER A 107 -10.34 -2.08 11.09
CA SER A 107 -9.25 -2.18 10.10
C SER A 107 -9.32 -3.51 9.34
N ILE A 108 -9.52 -4.63 10.04
CA ILE A 108 -9.65 -5.96 9.41
C ILE A 108 -10.89 -5.99 8.50
N ALA A 109 -12.03 -5.48 8.94
CA ALA A 109 -13.24 -5.41 8.13
C ALA A 109 -13.03 -4.59 6.84
N ILE A 110 -12.40 -3.43 6.94
CA ILE A 110 -12.05 -2.59 5.79
C ILE A 110 -11.08 -3.30 4.85
N ILE A 111 -10.06 -3.99 5.38
CA ILE A 111 -9.12 -4.77 4.56
C ILE A 111 -9.87 -5.85 3.77
N ILE A 112 -10.74 -6.62 4.42
CA ILE A 112 -11.52 -7.68 3.76
C ILE A 112 -12.43 -7.10 2.69
N LEU A 113 -13.11 -5.98 2.99
CA LEU A 113 -13.95 -5.29 2.02
C LEU A 113 -13.13 -4.78 0.82
N ALA A 114 -11.96 -4.18 1.08
CA ALA A 114 -11.07 -3.70 0.02
C ALA A 114 -10.58 -4.85 -0.88
N ILE A 115 -10.24 -6.01 -0.31
CA ILE A 115 -9.91 -7.21 -1.08
C ILE A 115 -11.10 -7.62 -1.96
N GLY A 116 -12.31 -7.70 -1.40
CA GLY A 116 -13.51 -8.06 -2.15
C GLY A 116 -13.79 -7.11 -3.31
N VAL A 117 -13.75 -5.80 -3.06
CA VAL A 117 -13.94 -4.78 -4.11
C VAL A 117 -12.85 -4.87 -5.18
N ASN A 118 -11.59 -5.09 -4.80
CA ASN A 118 -10.47 -5.20 -5.74
C ASN A 118 -10.55 -6.45 -6.61
N VAL A 119 -11.06 -7.56 -6.08
CA VAL A 119 -11.18 -8.81 -6.84
C VAL A 119 -12.43 -8.83 -7.71
N PHE A 120 -13.57 -8.34 -7.22
CA PHE A 120 -14.87 -8.53 -7.88
C PHE A 120 -15.42 -7.32 -8.61
N ILE A 121 -14.99 -6.10 -8.26
CA ILE A 121 -15.58 -4.85 -8.80
C ILE A 121 -14.56 -4.08 -9.64
N TYR A 122 -13.40 -3.76 -9.04
CA TYR A 122 -12.35 -2.97 -9.67
C TYR A 122 -11.08 -3.79 -9.85
N THR A 123 -11.05 -4.57 -10.93
CA THR A 123 -9.92 -5.45 -11.22
C THR A 123 -8.61 -4.65 -11.30
N PRO A 124 -7.56 -5.07 -10.57
CA PRO A 124 -6.28 -4.40 -10.57
C PRO A 124 -5.57 -4.60 -11.91
N PRO A 125 -4.60 -3.74 -12.25
CA PRO A 125 -3.64 -4.03 -13.31
C PRO A 125 -2.97 -5.39 -13.05
N MET A 126 -2.71 -6.14 -14.13
CA MET A 126 -2.14 -7.48 -14.06
C MET A 126 -0.87 -7.49 -13.19
N LEU A 127 -0.73 -8.49 -12.31
CA LEU A 127 0.36 -8.63 -11.33
C LEU A 127 0.41 -7.56 -10.22
N PHE A 128 -0.61 -6.71 -10.07
CA PHE A 128 -0.75 -5.76 -8.96
C PHE A 128 -1.92 -6.10 -8.03
N GLU A 129 -2.40 -7.34 -8.03
CA GLU A 129 -3.48 -7.83 -7.16
C GLU A 129 -3.12 -7.72 -5.67
N TRP A 130 -1.83 -7.83 -5.37
CA TRP A 130 -1.28 -7.71 -4.02
C TRP A 130 -1.20 -6.26 -3.51
N LEU A 131 -1.33 -5.26 -4.39
CA LEU A 131 -1.07 -3.87 -4.06
C LEU A 131 -2.03 -3.33 -2.99
N ILE A 132 -3.33 -3.35 -3.29
CA ILE A 132 -4.36 -2.82 -2.41
C ILE A 132 -4.37 -3.57 -1.06
N PRO A 133 -4.37 -4.91 -1.01
CA PRO A 133 -4.29 -5.64 0.26
C PRO A 133 -3.08 -5.23 1.08
N MET A 134 -1.89 -5.14 0.47
CA MET A 134 -0.66 -4.78 1.18
C MET A 134 -0.67 -3.34 1.69
N LEU A 135 -1.19 -2.39 0.90
CA LEU A 135 -1.32 -0.99 1.31
C LEU A 135 -2.19 -0.84 2.56
N PHE A 136 -3.34 -1.52 2.59
CA PHE A 136 -4.26 -1.47 3.72
C PHE A 136 -3.72 -2.21 4.93
N ILE A 137 -3.17 -3.42 4.76
CA ILE A 137 -2.56 -4.20 5.85
C ILE A 137 -1.43 -3.39 6.51
N ASN A 138 -0.48 -2.88 5.72
CA ASN A 138 0.70 -2.24 6.29
C ASN A 138 0.35 -0.96 7.06
N ASN A 139 -0.62 -0.18 6.57
CA ASN A 139 -0.95 1.09 7.20
C ASN A 139 -2.01 0.98 8.30
N LEU A 140 -3.10 0.25 8.08
CA LEU A 140 -4.19 0.19 9.04
C LEU A 140 -3.83 -0.67 10.26
N ILE A 141 -3.17 -1.81 10.05
CA ILE A 141 -2.71 -2.65 11.17
C ILE A 141 -1.60 -1.96 11.95
N ARG A 142 -0.63 -1.33 11.28
CA ARG A 142 0.42 -0.56 11.97
C ARG A 142 -0.16 0.56 12.81
N LYS A 143 -1.17 1.25 12.28
CA LYS A 143 -1.88 2.33 12.99
C LYS A 143 -2.61 1.79 14.22
N SER A 144 -3.36 0.70 14.06
CA SER A 144 -4.03 0.01 15.17
C SER A 144 -3.07 -0.53 16.23
N ASN A 145 -1.83 -0.90 15.87
CA ASN A 145 -0.83 -1.41 16.82
C ASN A 145 -0.09 -0.29 17.55
N ASN A 146 0.24 0.81 16.85
CA ASN A 146 0.96 1.94 17.45
C ASN A 146 0.10 2.68 18.49
N THR A 147 -1.23 2.68 18.34
CA THR A 147 -2.14 3.24 19.35
C THR A 147 -2.16 2.44 20.65
N ASN A 148 -1.92 1.13 20.59
CA ASN A 148 -1.89 0.26 21.77
C ASN A 148 -0.54 0.33 22.51
N LEU A 149 0.57 0.61 21.81
CA LEU A 149 1.88 0.79 22.42
C LEU A 149 2.01 2.11 23.20
N GLY A 150 1.27 3.15 22.82
CA GLY A 150 1.22 4.41 23.59
C GLY A 150 0.61 4.23 24.98
N GLU A 151 -0.32 3.29 25.14
CA GLU A 151 -0.99 3.00 26.42
C GLU A 151 -0.20 2.01 27.29
N ALA A 152 0.57 1.10 26.69
CA ALA A 152 1.44 0.18 27.44
C ALA A 152 2.63 0.87 28.13
N TYR A 153 2.98 2.09 27.72
CA TYR A 153 4.09 2.88 28.26
C TYR A 153 3.67 4.17 28.97
N GLY A 154 2.37 4.41 29.20
CA GLY A 154 1.89 5.50 30.07
C GLY A 154 2.49 6.87 29.74
N HIS A 155 2.13 7.43 28.58
CA HIS A 155 2.28 8.86 28.30
C HIS A 155 0.92 9.49 28.03
#